data_AF-A0A8J3N2Q9-F1
#
_entry.id   AF-A0A8J3N2Q9-F1
#
_cell.length_a   1.000
_cell.length_b   1.000
_cell.length_c   1.000
_cell.angle_alpha   90.00
_cell.angle_beta   90.00
_cell.angle_gamma   90.00
#
_symmetry.space_group_name_H-M   'P 1'
#
loop_
_entity.id
_entity.type
_entity.pdbx_description
1 polymer ?
#
loop_
_entity_poly.entity_id
_entity_poly.type
_entity_poly.pdbx_seq_one_letter_code
_entity_poly.pdbx_strand_id
1 'polypeptide(L)'
;MKNSETYPILACETQREWEMWLEQYHSEFRGAWLKFAKKASGLPSITYEEALDAALCYGWIDSQAASYDAQYWLRKFTPRGPKSKWSQINRGKVAVLQAAGKMRAAGIRQVELAQADGRWEAAYGGQKRASVPD
;
A
#
# COMPACT_ATOMS: atom_id res chain seq x y z
N MET A 1 -27.65 -2.56 -8.95
CA MET A 1 -26.36 -2.71 -9.67
C MET A 1 -25.27 -2.10 -8.80
N LYS A 2 -24.25 -2.89 -8.42
CA LYS A 2 -23.16 -2.45 -7.55
C LYS A 2 -22.20 -1.59 -8.38
N ASN A 3 -21.89 -0.37 -7.90
CA ASN A 3 -21.04 0.62 -8.57
C ASN A 3 -19.84 -0.02 -9.29
N SER A 4 -19.72 0.24 -10.58
CA SER A 4 -18.53 -0.04 -11.37
C SER A 4 -17.43 0.95 -10.98
N GLU A 5 -16.84 0.79 -9.78
CA GLU A 5 -15.61 1.51 -9.45
C GLU A 5 -14.45 0.89 -10.24
N THR A 6 -14.11 1.50 -11.37
CA THR A 6 -12.91 1.18 -12.12
C THR A 6 -11.72 1.81 -11.40
N TYR A 7 -10.93 1.01 -10.70
CA TYR A 7 -9.67 1.46 -10.12
C TYR A 7 -8.61 1.61 -11.23
N PRO A 8 -7.86 2.73 -11.30
CA PRO A 8 -6.81 2.90 -12.28
C PRO A 8 -5.74 1.83 -12.12
N ILE A 9 -5.16 1.38 -13.24
CA ILE A 9 -3.99 0.51 -13.27
C ILE A 9 -2.79 1.36 -13.64
N LEU A 10 -1.82 1.44 -12.73
CA LEU A 10 -0.65 2.30 -12.83
C LEU A 10 0.61 1.44 -12.98
N ALA A 11 1.55 1.90 -13.80
CA ALA A 11 2.92 1.40 -13.82
C ALA A 11 3.81 2.48 -13.21
N CYS A 12 4.60 2.11 -12.21
CA CYS A 12 5.60 2.98 -11.60
C CYS A 12 6.93 2.23 -11.60
N GLU A 13 7.99 2.90 -12.05
CA GLU A 13 9.36 2.37 -12.00
C GLU A 13 10.01 2.66 -10.65
N THR A 14 9.57 3.71 -9.96
CA THR A 14 10.18 4.19 -8.71
C THR A 14 9.16 4.47 -7.61
N GLN A 15 9.63 4.47 -6.35
CA GLN A 15 8.85 4.93 -5.20
C GLN A 15 8.32 6.36 -5.41
N ARG A 16 9.12 7.23 -6.01
CA ARG A 16 8.80 8.65 -6.19
C ARG A 16 7.60 8.85 -7.11
N GLU A 17 7.49 8.08 -8.19
CA GLU A 17 6.33 8.13 -9.10
C GLU A 17 5.04 7.76 -8.39
N TRP A 18 5.10 6.72 -7.56
CA TRP A 18 3.94 6.31 -6.77
C TRP A 18 3.57 7.36 -5.72
N GLU A 19 4.56 7.95 -5.03
CA GLU A 19 4.33 9.07 -4.11
C GLU A 19 3.71 10.29 -4.79
N MET A 20 4.12 10.62 -6.02
CA MET A 20 3.51 11.73 -6.78
C MET A 20 2.03 11.47 -7.07
N TRP A 21 1.69 10.24 -7.48
CA TRP A 21 0.29 9.89 -7.69
C TRP A 21 -0.51 9.94 -6.39
N LEU A 22 0.04 9.39 -5.29
CA LEU A 22 -0.61 9.44 -3.99
C LEU A 22 -0.81 10.88 -3.51
N GLU A 23 0.20 11.74 -3.59
CA GLU A 23 0.11 13.14 -3.21
C GLU A 23 -1.08 13.82 -3.89
N GLN A 24 -1.24 13.59 -5.19
CA GLN A 24 -2.30 14.19 -5.96
C GLN A 24 -3.67 13.55 -5.72
N TYR A 25 -3.75 12.23 -5.54
CA TYR A 25 -5.00 11.48 -5.72
C TYR A 25 -5.45 10.64 -4.51
N HIS A 26 -4.68 10.60 -3.41
CA HIS A 26 -4.98 9.73 -2.26
C HIS A 26 -6.33 9.99 -1.58
N SER A 27 -6.91 11.18 -1.70
CA SER A 27 -8.23 11.53 -1.16
C SER A 27 -9.37 11.38 -2.17
N GLU A 28 -9.05 11.37 -3.46
CA GLU A 28 -10.03 11.34 -4.56
C GLU A 28 -10.40 9.90 -4.93
N PHE A 29 -9.41 9.02 -5.04
CA PHE A 29 -9.62 7.64 -5.47
C PHE A 29 -9.86 6.70 -4.29
N ARG A 30 -10.73 5.70 -4.50
CA ARG A 30 -11.01 4.63 -3.52
C ARG A 30 -10.04 3.44 -3.62
N GLY A 31 -9.12 3.49 -4.57
CA GLY A 31 -8.06 2.52 -4.76
C GLY A 31 -7.34 2.69 -6.08
N ALA A 32 -6.23 1.97 -6.24
CA ALA A 32 -5.48 1.85 -7.48
C ALA A 32 -4.84 0.46 -7.54
N TRP A 33 -4.62 -0.05 -8.74
CA TRP A 33 -3.78 -1.21 -8.99
C TRP A 33 -2.39 -0.74 -9.41
N LEU A 34 -1.35 -1.21 -8.73
CA LEU A 34 0.03 -1.05 -9.18
C LEU A 34 0.46 -2.30 -9.94
N LYS A 35 1.07 -2.11 -11.11
CA LYS A 35 1.79 -3.14 -11.87
C LYS A 35 3.18 -3.34 -11.26
N PHE A 36 3.51 -4.60 -11.05
CA PHE A 36 4.83 -5.04 -10.61
C PHE A 36 5.41 -5.96 -11.67
N ALA A 37 6.59 -5.64 -12.18
CA ALA A 37 7.30 -6.51 -13.11
C ALA A 37 7.62 -7.85 -12.43
N LYS A 38 7.38 -8.95 -13.13
CA LYS A 38 7.87 -10.28 -12.74
C LYS A 38 9.39 -10.29 -12.91
N LYS A 39 10.10 -10.97 -12.00
CA LYS A 39 11.57 -11.02 -12.03
C LYS A 39 12.14 -11.45 -13.38
N ALA A 40 11.49 -12.40 -14.04
CA ALA A 40 11.91 -12.92 -15.35
C ALA A 40 11.74 -11.93 -16.52
N SER A 41 10.98 -10.83 -16.37
CA SER A 41 10.77 -9.88 -17.46
C SER A 41 11.95 -8.93 -17.68
N GLY A 42 12.82 -8.73 -16.67
CA GLY A 42 13.93 -7.80 -16.71
C GLY A 42 13.53 -6.32 -16.79
N LEU A 43 12.25 -6.00 -16.63
CA LEU A 43 11.73 -4.64 -16.72
C LEU A 43 11.92 -3.86 -15.40
N PRO A 44 12.22 -2.55 -15.46
CA PRO A 44 12.23 -1.70 -14.27
C PRO A 44 10.82 -1.63 -13.65
N SER A 45 10.75 -1.66 -12.33
CA SER A 45 9.48 -1.61 -11.59
C SER A 45 9.73 -1.28 -10.12
N ILE A 46 8.84 -0.48 -9.53
CA ILE A 46 8.78 -0.25 -8.10
C ILE A 46 8.73 -1.59 -7.34
N THR A 47 9.46 -1.70 -6.24
CA THR A 47 9.35 -2.88 -5.38
C THR A 47 8.06 -2.83 -4.55
N TYR A 48 7.56 -4.00 -4.13
CA TYR A 48 6.41 -4.05 -3.23
C TYR A 48 6.67 -3.30 -1.91
N GLU A 49 7.90 -3.36 -1.40
CA GLU A 49 8.29 -2.73 -0.14
C GLU A 49 8.27 -1.20 -0.25
N GLU A 50 8.79 -0.64 -1.33
CA GLU A 50 8.70 0.79 -1.65
C GLU A 50 7.24 1.25 -1.83
N ALA A 51 6.44 0.46 -2.56
CA ALA A 51 5.03 0.74 -2.79
C ALA A 51 4.23 0.77 -1.49
N LEU A 52 4.48 -0.19 -0.60
CA LEU A 52 3.83 -0.28 0.71
C LEU A 52 4.26 0.87 1.63
N ASP A 53 5.55 1.19 1.69
CA ASP A 53 6.06 2.27 2.54
C ASP A 53 5.46 3.61 2.12
N ALA A 54 5.43 3.90 0.82
CA ALA A 54 4.76 5.08 0.29
C ALA A 54 3.26 5.07 0.62
N ALA A 55 2.56 3.94 0.40
CA ALA A 55 1.13 3.84 0.72
C ALA A 55 0.84 4.15 2.21
N LEU A 56 1.66 3.65 3.14
CA LEU A 56 1.51 3.91 4.57
C LEU A 56 1.64 5.41 4.90
N CYS A 57 2.56 6.13 4.24
CA CYS A 57 2.73 7.58 4.42
C CYS A 57 1.44 8.37 4.11
N TYR A 58 0.62 7.88 3.18
CA TYR A 58 -0.65 8.52 2.77
C TYR A 58 -1.89 7.87 3.40
N GLY A 59 -1.72 6.95 4.34
CA GLY A 59 -2.84 6.28 5.02
C GLY A 59 -3.52 5.20 4.18
N TRP A 60 -2.81 4.68 3.17
CA TRP A 60 -3.23 3.59 2.31
C TRP A 60 -2.61 2.25 2.75
N ILE A 61 -3.16 1.16 2.23
CA ILE A 61 -2.66 -0.20 2.45
C ILE A 61 -2.90 -1.08 1.23
N ASP A 62 -2.11 -2.13 1.08
CA ASP A 62 -2.33 -3.15 0.07
C ASP A 62 -3.50 -4.08 0.43
N SER A 63 -4.09 -4.71 -0.58
CA SER A 63 -5.21 -5.62 -0.43
C SER A 63 -5.05 -6.82 -1.37
N GLN A 64 -5.77 -6.82 -2.49
CA GLN A 64 -5.84 -7.93 -3.42
C GLN A 64 -4.61 -8.00 -4.34
N ALA A 65 -4.07 -9.20 -4.54
CA ALA A 65 -3.16 -9.49 -5.64
C ALA A 65 -3.93 -10.08 -6.82
N ALA A 66 -3.47 -9.82 -8.05
CA ALA A 66 -4.00 -10.43 -9.26
C ALA A 66 -2.90 -10.68 -10.29
N SER A 67 -3.04 -11.70 -11.13
CA SER A 67 -2.24 -11.83 -12.34
C SER A 67 -2.65 -10.78 -13.37
N TYR A 68 -1.72 -10.28 -14.18
CA TYR A 68 -2.03 -9.36 -15.28
C TYR A 68 -1.71 -9.99 -16.64
N ASP A 69 -0.42 -10.23 -16.91
CA ASP A 69 0.07 -10.78 -18.17
C ASP A 69 1.38 -11.57 -17.97
N ALA A 70 2.10 -11.85 -19.07
CA ALA A 70 3.37 -12.57 -19.05
C ALA A 70 4.48 -11.81 -18.29
N GLN A 71 4.41 -10.48 -18.21
CA GLN A 71 5.47 -9.63 -17.68
C GLN A 71 5.13 -9.02 -16.31
N TYR A 72 3.85 -8.91 -15.96
CA TYR A 72 3.39 -8.19 -14.78
C TYR A 72 2.40 -8.99 -13.92
N TRP A 73 2.38 -8.66 -12.64
CA TRP A 73 1.30 -8.95 -11.70
C TRP A 73 0.83 -7.63 -11.07
N LEU A 74 -0.37 -7.63 -10.48
CA LEU A 74 -0.96 -6.45 -9.85
C LEU A 74 -1.06 -6.61 -8.33
N ARG A 75 -0.86 -5.51 -7.60
CA ARG A 75 -1.35 -5.34 -6.22
C ARG A 75 -2.29 -4.15 -6.15
N LYS A 76 -3.46 -4.35 -5.57
CA LYS A 76 -4.41 -3.28 -5.27
C LYS A 76 -4.02 -2.59 -3.98
N PHE A 77 -3.95 -1.26 -4.00
CA PHE A 77 -3.82 -0.41 -2.84
C PHE A 77 -5.10 0.40 -2.65
N THR A 78 -5.50 0.60 -1.40
CA THR A 78 -6.72 1.31 -1.02
C THR A 78 -6.50 2.15 0.22
N PRO A 79 -7.24 3.27 0.42
CA PRO A 79 -7.26 3.97 1.69
C PRO A 79 -7.63 3.02 2.84
N ARG A 80 -6.99 3.17 4.01
CA ARG A 80 -7.39 2.45 5.22
C ARG A 80 -8.79 2.90 5.66
N GLY A 81 -9.67 1.94 5.86
CA GLY A 81 -11.00 2.16 6.42
C GLY A 81 -11.03 2.01 7.94
N PRO A 82 -12.17 2.35 8.59
CA PRO A 82 -12.31 2.27 10.05
C PRO A 82 -12.09 0.86 10.63
N LYS A 83 -12.27 -0.18 9.80
CA LYS A 83 -12.10 -1.59 10.19
C LYS A 83 -10.77 -2.20 9.73
N SER A 84 -9.90 -1.42 9.09
CA SER A 84 -8.61 -1.92 8.60
C SER A 84 -7.70 -2.28 9.78
N LYS A 85 -7.36 -3.57 9.88
CA LYS A 85 -6.43 -4.09 10.89
C LYS A 85 -5.01 -3.57 10.64
N TRP A 86 -4.23 -3.51 11.71
CA TRP A 86 -2.79 -3.26 11.66
C TRP A 86 -2.01 -4.53 11.94
N SER A 87 -0.88 -4.70 11.27
CA SER A 87 0.10 -5.74 11.60
C SER A 87 1.26 -5.10 12.37
N GLN A 88 1.96 -5.90 13.17
CA GLN A 88 3.19 -5.44 13.83
C GLN A 88 4.25 -4.96 12.82
N ILE A 89 4.32 -5.61 11.65
CA ILE A 89 5.21 -5.20 10.55
C ILE A 89 4.88 -3.77 10.09
N ASN A 90 3.60 -3.47 9.86
CA ASN A 90 3.20 -2.13 9.39
C ASN A 90 3.37 -1.08 10.50
N ARG A 91 3.18 -1.43 11.77
CA ARG A 91 3.53 -0.55 12.89
C ARG A 91 5.01 -0.21 12.90
N GLY A 92 5.88 -1.22 12.73
CA GLY A 92 7.32 -1.03 12.65
C GLY A 92 7.73 -0.13 11.48
N LYS A 93 7.15 -0.35 10.29
CA LYS A 93 7.35 0.52 9.12
C LYS A 93 6.92 1.96 9.39
N VAL A 94 5.73 2.17 9.96
CA VAL A 94 5.25 3.51 10.33
C VAL A 94 6.20 4.19 11.31
N ALA A 95 6.71 3.48 12.32
CA ALA A 95 7.66 4.06 13.27
C ALA A 95 8.93 4.56 12.58
N VAL A 96 9.49 3.77 11.66
CA VAL A 96 10.67 4.16 10.85
C VAL A 96 10.35 5.36 9.94
N LEU A 97 9.21 5.32 9.24
CA LEU A 97 8.78 6.39 8.33
C LEU A 97 8.49 7.70 9.08
N GLN A 98 7.93 7.62 10.28
CA GLN A 98 7.67 8.75 11.15
C GLN A 98 8.96 9.37 11.68
N ALA A 99 9.90 8.54 12.15
CA ALA A 99 11.22 9.00 12.58
C ALA A 99 12.00 9.68 11.43
N ALA A 100 11.79 9.24 10.19
CA ALA A 100 12.37 9.84 8.99
C ALA A 100 11.58 11.06 8.44
N GLY A 101 10.51 11.51 9.11
CA GLY A 101 9.71 12.65 8.66
C GLY A 101 8.94 12.43 7.36
N LYS A 102 8.73 11.17 6.93
CA LYS A 102 8.10 10.84 5.64
C LYS A 102 6.57 10.75 5.71
N MET A 103 6.01 10.51 6.90
CA MET A 103 4.56 10.39 7.09
C MET A 103 3.84 11.69 6.70
N ARG A 104 2.75 11.57 5.92
CA ARG A 104 1.88 12.70 5.58
C ARG A 104 0.70 12.78 6.53
N ALA A 105 -0.01 13.90 6.53
CA ALA A 105 -1.15 14.14 7.40
C ALA A 105 -2.22 13.03 7.33
N ALA A 106 -2.51 12.51 6.13
CA ALA A 106 -3.44 11.40 5.95
C ALA A 106 -2.96 10.09 6.61
N GLY A 107 -1.66 9.78 6.50
CA GLY A 107 -1.06 8.62 7.16
C GLY A 107 -1.06 8.75 8.68
N ILE A 108 -0.66 9.91 9.21
CA ILE A 108 -0.67 10.22 10.64
C ILE A 108 -2.09 10.06 11.20
N ARG A 109 -3.09 10.63 10.52
CA ARG A 109 -4.50 10.51 10.94
C ARG A 109 -4.96 9.05 11.04
N GLN A 110 -4.52 8.17 10.15
CA GLN A 110 -4.88 6.75 10.22
C GLN A 110 -4.22 6.03 11.41
N VAL A 111 -3.01 6.46 11.80
CA VAL A 111 -2.34 5.98 13.02
C VAL A 111 -3.10 6.43 14.25
N GLU A 112 -3.44 7.72 14.35
CA GLU A 112 -4.20 8.30 15.47
C GLU A 112 -5.55 7.61 15.65
N LEU A 113 -6.31 7.42 14.55
CA LEU A 113 -7.58 6.70 14.59
C LEU A 113 -7.42 5.27 15.11
N ALA A 114 -6.35 4.58 14.68
CA ALA A 114 -6.08 3.22 15.13
C ALA A 114 -5.62 3.14 16.59
N GLN A 115 -4.93 4.17 17.09
CA GLN A 115 -4.58 4.28 18.50
C GLN A 115 -5.83 4.53 19.35
N ALA A 116 -6.69 5.46 18.91
CA ALA A 116 -7.91 5.83 19.63
C ALA A 116 -8.92 4.67 19.75
N ASP A 117 -9.01 3.81 18.74
CA ASP A 117 -9.94 2.67 18.73
C ASP A 117 -9.30 1.31 19.07
N GLY A 118 -8.03 1.32 19.50
CA GLY A 118 -7.31 0.13 19.97
C GLY A 118 -6.81 -0.81 18.86
N ARG A 119 -7.11 -0.56 17.57
CA ARG A 119 -6.57 -1.38 16.46
C ARG A 119 -5.05 -1.35 16.36
N TRP A 120 -4.42 -0.26 16.81
CA TRP A 120 -2.97 -0.13 16.87
C TRP A 120 -2.39 -1.15 17.86
N GLU A 121 -2.92 -1.24 19.08
CA GLU A 121 -2.41 -2.21 20.06
C GLU A 121 -2.84 -3.64 19.80
N ALA A 122 -4.00 -3.84 19.20
CA ALA A 122 -4.44 -5.15 18.71
C ALA A 122 -3.71 -5.62 17.43
N ALA A 123 -2.59 -4.97 17.06
CA ALA A 123 -1.87 -5.33 15.85
C ALA A 123 -1.32 -6.75 15.93
N TYR A 124 -1.72 -7.56 14.95
CA TYR A 124 -1.39 -8.98 14.96
C TYR A 124 0.09 -9.21 14.58
N GLY A 125 0.71 -10.18 15.25
CA GLY A 125 1.98 -10.75 14.80
C GLY A 125 1.77 -11.45 13.47
N GLY A 126 2.55 -11.09 12.46
CA GLY A 126 2.33 -11.55 11.09
C GLY A 126 2.42 -13.07 10.93
N GLN A 127 1.70 -13.63 9.96
CA GLN A 127 2.08 -14.92 9.37
C GLN A 127 3.37 -14.72 8.55
N LYS A 128 4.31 -15.66 8.64
CA LYS A 128 5.52 -15.68 7.79
C LYS A 128 5.11 -15.49 6.33
N ARG A 129 5.88 -14.69 5.57
CA ARG A 129 5.66 -14.39 4.14
C ARG A 129 5.18 -15.65 3.41
N ALA A 130 4.00 -15.58 2.78
CA ALA A 130 3.70 -16.50 1.69
C ALA A 130 4.78 -16.27 0.63
N SER A 131 5.57 -17.31 0.37
CA SER A 131 6.52 -17.34 -0.73
C SER A 131 5.79 -16.92 -2.01
N VAL A 132 6.32 -15.91 -2.68
CA VAL A 132 5.89 -15.53 -4.03
C VAL A 132 6.02 -16.80 -4.89
N PRO A 133 4.97 -17.25 -5.59
CA PRO A 133 5.10 -18.37 -6.51
C PRO A 133 6.19 -18.05 -7.53
N ASP A 134 7.08 -19.01 -7.77
CA ASP A 134 8.12 -18.94 -8.80
C ASP A 134 7.52 -18.68 -10.19
#